data_AF-A0A2E6VUP5-F1
#
_entry.id   AF-A0A2E6VUP5-F1
#
_cell.length_a   1.000
_cell.length_b   1.000
_cell.length_c   1.000
_cell.angle_alpha   90.00
_cell.angle_beta   90.00
_cell.angle_gamma   90.00
#
_symmetry.space_group_name_H-M   'P 1'
#
loop_
_entity.id
_entity.type
_entity.pdbx_description
1 polymer ?
#
loop_
_entity_poly.entity_id
_entity_poly.type
_entity_poly.pdbx_seq_one_letter_code
_entity_poly.pdbx_strand_id
1 'polypeptide(L)'
;MIQVKRLDGQEMILNAELIFSIQKTPDTLISFTTGERLMVKESLEDILSKVIDYRRHINAPLPHVVKEVLYEDQLPSPEAAAASPKEEL
;
A
#
# COMPACT_ATOMS: atom_id res chain seq x y z
N MET A 1 -3.66 -4.13 -4.38
CA MET A 1 -4.95 -4.63 -4.87
C MET A 1 -4.69 -5.81 -5.80
N ILE A 2 -5.42 -6.91 -5.65
CA ILE A 2 -5.32 -8.12 -6.49
C ILE A 2 -6.69 -8.43 -7.11
N GLN A 3 -6.72 -8.91 -8.35
CA GLN A 3 -7.95 -9.33 -9.01
C GLN A 3 -8.23 -10.80 -8.73
N VAL A 4 -9.48 -11.14 -8.43
CA VAL A 4 -9.94 -12.53 -8.27
C VAL A 4 -11.30 -12.75 -8.93
N LYS A 5 -11.68 -14.01 -9.12
CA LYS A 5 -13.00 -14.38 -9.63
C LYS A 5 -13.74 -15.21 -8.60
N ARG A 6 -14.97 -14.78 -8.29
CA ARG A 6 -15.89 -15.57 -7.48
C ARG A 6 -16.32 -16.83 -8.24
N LEU A 7 -16.91 -17.78 -7.51
CA LEU A 7 -17.44 -19.01 -8.10
C LEU A 7 -18.56 -18.75 -9.12
N ASP A 8 -19.32 -17.67 -8.94
CA ASP A 8 -20.35 -17.20 -9.89
C ASP A 8 -19.76 -16.59 -11.19
N GLY A 9 -18.43 -16.45 -11.27
CA GLY A 9 -17.73 -15.89 -12.42
C GLY A 9 -17.59 -14.36 -12.42
N GLN A 10 -18.13 -13.67 -11.41
CA GLN A 10 -17.92 -12.22 -11.28
C GLN A 10 -16.47 -11.92 -10.89
N GLU A 11 -15.89 -10.94 -11.57
CA GLU A 11 -14.55 -10.43 -11.26
C GLU A 11 -14.64 -9.37 -10.17
N MET A 12 -13.70 -9.39 -9.24
CA MET A 12 -13.60 -8.38 -8.20
C MET A 12 -12.15 -8.07 -7.85
N ILE A 13 -11.94 -6.90 -7.28
CA ILE A 13 -10.63 -6.45 -6.79
C ILE A 13 -10.62 -6.52 -5.27
N LEU A 14 -9.63 -7.19 -4.72
CA LEU A 14 -9.42 -7.35 -3.28
C LEU A 14 -8.21 -6.58 -2.79
N ASN A 15 -8.31 -6.08 -1.56
CA ASN A 15 -7.15 -5.60 -0.83
C ASN A 15 -6.34 -6.79 -0.28
N ALA A 16 -5.14 -6.99 -0.79
CA ALA A 16 -4.25 -8.06 -0.37
C ALA A 16 -3.78 -7.91 1.09
N GLU A 17 -3.72 -6.70 1.64
CA GLU A 17 -3.30 -6.46 3.03
C GLU A 17 -4.35 -6.91 4.06
N LEU A 18 -5.61 -7.10 3.64
CA LEU A 18 -6.70 -7.54 4.52
C LEU A 18 -6.92 -9.04 4.48
N ILE A 19 -6.18 -9.77 3.64
CA ILE A 19 -6.24 -11.23 3.61
C ILE A 19 -5.60 -11.76 4.89
N PHE A 20 -6.41 -12.43 5.70
CA PHE A 20 -5.96 -13.07 6.92
C PHE A 20 -5.42 -14.48 6.66
N SER A 21 -6.13 -15.28 5.85
CA SER A 21 -5.68 -16.62 5.47
C SER A 21 -6.25 -17.07 4.13
N ILE A 22 -5.55 -17.98 3.47
CA ILE A 22 -5.97 -18.64 2.23
C ILE A 22 -5.91 -20.14 2.48
N GLN A 23 -6.98 -20.86 2.19
CA GLN A 23 -7.08 -22.30 2.40
C GLN A 23 -7.49 -23.01 1.12
N LYS A 24 -6.80 -24.10 0.81
CA LYS A 24 -7.16 -24.99 -0.29
C LYS A 24 -8.25 -25.95 0.17
N THR A 25 -9.50 -25.60 -0.13
CA THR A 25 -10.65 -26.51 -0.11
C THR A 25 -10.92 -26.98 -1.57
N PRO A 26 -11.97 -27.77 -1.92
CA PRO A 26 -12.22 -28.11 -3.33
C PRO A 26 -12.19 -26.88 -4.26
N ASP A 27 -12.71 -25.76 -3.76
CA ASP A 27 -12.46 -24.40 -4.24
C ASP A 27 -11.58 -23.64 -3.23
N THR A 28 -10.91 -22.55 -3.62
CA THR A 28 -10.04 -21.80 -2.68
C THR A 28 -10.83 -20.83 -1.82
N LEU A 29 -10.61 -20.86 -0.50
CA LEU A 29 -11.26 -19.97 0.47
C LEU A 29 -10.29 -18.89 0.95
N ILE A 30 -10.65 -17.63 0.75
CA ILE A 30 -9.96 -16.46 1.31
C ILE A 30 -10.75 -15.98 2.52
N SER A 31 -10.08 -15.85 3.67
CA SER A 31 -10.65 -15.22 4.86
C SER A 31 -9.99 -13.87 5.10
N PHE A 32 -10.79 -12.86 5.43
CA PHE A 32 -10.31 -11.50 5.70
C PHE A 32 -10.17 -11.24 7.19
N THR A 33 -9.41 -10.21 7.55
CA THR A 33 -9.23 -9.76 8.94
C THR A 33 -10.53 -9.28 9.59
N THR A 34 -11.53 -8.92 8.79
CA THR A 34 -12.89 -8.53 9.22
C THR A 34 -13.77 -9.71 9.60
N GLY A 35 -13.33 -10.96 9.35
CA GLY A 35 -14.12 -12.18 9.57
C GLY A 35 -14.95 -12.62 8.35
N GLU A 36 -15.04 -11.79 7.31
CA GLU A 36 -15.66 -12.15 6.04
C GLU A 36 -14.86 -13.24 5.32
N ARG A 37 -15.56 -14.03 4.50
CA ARG A 37 -14.97 -15.13 3.74
C ARG A 37 -15.46 -15.13 2.31
N LEU A 38 -14.57 -15.48 1.39
CA LEU A 38 -14.83 -15.48 -0.05
C LEU A 38 -14.28 -16.76 -0.68
N MET A 39 -15.13 -17.48 -1.41
CA MET A 39 -14.69 -18.56 -2.27
C MET A 39 -14.38 -18.04 -3.67
N VAL A 40 -13.23 -18.44 -4.20
CA VAL A 40 -12.70 -18.01 -5.50
C VAL A 40 -12.30 -19.21 -6.35
N LYS A 41 -12.27 -19.01 -7.68
CA LYS A 41 -11.87 -20.05 -8.63
C LYS A 41 -10.36 -20.22 -8.75
N GLU A 42 -9.60 -19.19 -8.39
CA GLU A 42 -8.15 -19.23 -8.41
C GLU A 42 -7.59 -20.27 -7.43
N SER A 43 -6.47 -20.89 -7.81
CA SER A 43 -5.72 -21.75 -6.90
C SER A 43 -5.03 -20.93 -5.80
N LEU A 44 -4.59 -21.63 -4.75
CA LEU A 44 -3.80 -21.01 -3.68
C LEU A 44 -2.52 -20.39 -4.25
N GLU A 45 -1.88 -21.08 -5.19
CA GLU A 45 -0.64 -20.67 -5.84
C GLU A 45 -0.83 -19.40 -6.71
N ASP A 46 -1.95 -19.28 -7.41
CA ASP A 46 -2.29 -18.09 -8.19
C ASP A 46 -2.47 -16.86 -7.30
N ILE A 47 -3.21 -17.02 -6.20
CA ILE A 47 -3.46 -15.92 -5.25
C ILE A 47 -2.14 -15.51 -4.59
N LEU A 48 -1.32 -16.47 -4.18
CA LEU A 48 0.00 -16.23 -3.61
C LEU A 48 0.87 -15.41 -4.57
N SER A 49 0.92 -15.79 -5.84
CA SER A 49 1.67 -15.08 -6.88
C SER A 49 1.18 -13.64 -7.04
N LYS A 50 -0.14 -13.43 -7.10
CA LYS A 50 -0.75 -12.09 -7.17
C LYS A 50 -0.41 -11.22 -5.95
N VAL A 51 -0.38 -11.80 -4.75
CA VAL A 51 -0.01 -11.10 -3.51
C VAL A 51 1.46 -10.72 -3.52
N ILE A 52 2.35 -11.64 -3.94
CA ILE A 52 3.79 -11.37 -4.07
C ILE A 52 4.03 -10.26 -5.08
N ASP A 53 3.38 -10.32 -6.24
CA ASP A 53 3.53 -9.29 -7.26
C ASP A 53 3.03 -7.94 -6.76
N TYR A 54 1.88 -7.90 -6.09
CA TYR A 54 1.42 -6.67 -5.45
C TYR A 54 2.44 -6.10 -4.46
N ARG A 55 3.00 -6.95 -3.56
CA ARG A 55 4.04 -6.54 -2.60
C ARG A 55 5.29 -6.02 -3.29
N ARG A 56 5.71 -6.63 -4.40
CA ARG A 56 6.85 -6.17 -5.20
C ARG A 56 6.58 -4.79 -5.81
N HIS A 57 5.40 -4.57 -6.35
CA HIS A 57 5.05 -3.30 -6.99
C HIS A 57 4.98 -2.14 -5.98
N ILE A 58 4.40 -2.35 -4.80
CA ILE A 58 4.29 -1.26 -3.81
C ILE A 58 5.62 -0.94 -3.11
N ASN A 59 6.56 -1.89 -3.08
CA ASN A 59 7.90 -1.71 -2.51
C ASN A 59 8.96 -1.43 -3.58
N ALA A 60 8.56 -1.36 -4.85
CA ALA A 60 9.48 -0.98 -5.90
C ALA A 60 9.94 0.45 -5.63
N PRO A 61 11.24 0.75 -5.76
CA PRO A 61 11.70 2.12 -5.70
C PRO A 61 10.92 2.91 -6.75
N LEU A 62 10.30 4.01 -6.33
CA LEU A 62 9.66 4.90 -7.29
C LEU A 62 10.70 5.23 -8.38
N PRO A 63 10.34 5.17 -9.67
CA PRO A 63 11.21 5.73 -10.69
C PRO A 63 11.55 7.14 -10.23
N HIS A 64 12.84 7.49 -10.23
CA HIS A 64 13.28 8.86 -9.94
C HIS A 64 12.67 9.75 -11.02
N VAL A 65 11.43 10.19 -10.82
CA VAL A 65 10.86 11.30 -11.55
C VAL A 65 11.69 12.49 -11.09
N VAL A 66 12.46 13.00 -12.05
CA VAL A 66 13.46 14.05 -11.93
C VAL A 66 12.99 15.10 -10.93
N LYS A 67 13.87 15.48 -10.01
CA LYS A 67 13.71 16.62 -9.09
C LYS A 67 13.54 17.91 -9.91
N GLU A 68 12.35 18.17 -10.40
CA GLU A 68 11.91 19.49 -10.88
C GLU A 68 10.58 19.84 -10.20
N VAL A 69 10.62 19.92 -8.88
CA VAL A 69 9.87 20.96 -8.20
C VAL A 69 10.89 21.69 -7.35
N LEU A 70 11.24 22.87 -7.85
CA LEU A 70 12.16 23.83 -7.28
C LEU A 70 11.75 24.09 -5.82
N TYR A 71 12.66 23.84 -4.89
CA TYR A 71 12.63 24.49 -3.59
C TYR A 71 13.06 25.96 -3.80
N GLU A 72 12.17 26.74 -4.41
CA GLU A 72 12.21 28.19 -4.37
C GLU A 72 11.02 28.67 -3.56
N ASP A 73 11.07 28.42 -2.26
CA ASP A 73 10.57 29.44 -1.34
C ASP A 73 11.35 29.34 -0.04
N GLN A 74 12.03 30.45 0.24
CA GLN A 74 12.98 30.64 1.31
C GLN A 74 12.32 30.34 2.66
N LEU A 75 12.72 29.23 3.31
CA LEU A 75 12.67 29.18 4.76
C LEU A 75 13.70 30.21 5.26
N PRO A 76 13.31 31.23 6.04
CA PRO A 76 14.30 32.14 6.61
C PRO A 76 15.27 31.34 7.48
N SER A 77 16.56 31.64 7.33
CA SER A 77 17.63 31.04 8.15
C SER A 77 17.25 31.15 9.64
N PRO A 78 17.46 30.08 10.44
CA PRO A 78 17.20 30.09 11.88
C PRO A 78 18.00 31.16 12.66
N GLU A 79 18.93 31.88 12.02
CA GLU A 79 19.65 33.01 12.63
C GLU A 79 18.79 34.24 12.96
N ALA A 80 17.59 34.40 12.38
CA ALA A 80 16.72 35.53 12.71
C ALA A 80 15.92 35.36 14.03
N ALA A 81 15.87 34.16 14.60
CA ALA A 81 15.00 33.86 15.75
C ALA A 81 15.74 33.79 17.12
N ALA A 82 17.06 34.00 17.15
CA ALA A 82 17.88 33.89 18.36
C ALA A 82 18.45 35.23 18.88
N ALA A 83 17.86 36.37 18.49
CA ALA A 83 18.20 37.67 19.07
C ALA A 83 17.07 38.19 19.97
N SER A 84 17.12 37.80 21.23
CA SER A 84 16.51 38.51 22.37
C SER A 84 17.28 38.11 23.64
N PRO A 85 17.42 38.94 24.69
CA PRO A 85 17.27 40.39 24.88
C PRO A 85 18.48 41.01 25.66
N LYS A 86 18.58 42.34 25.85
CA LYS A 86 19.19 43.09 26.99
C LYS A 86 19.22 44.61 26.69
N GLU A 87 18.39 45.41 27.36
CA GLU A 87 18.68 46.25 28.55
C GLU A 87 19.19 47.67 28.18
N GLU A 88 18.72 48.66 28.97
CA GLU A 88 19.06 50.11 29.02
C GLU A 88 18.38 50.98 27.93
N LEU A 89 17.39 51.84 28.24
CA LEU A 89 17.30 52.87 29.29
C LEU A 89 15.86 53.06 29.81
#